data_AF-A0A8T9SEN8-F1
#
_entry.id   AF-A0A8T9SEN8-F1
#
_cell.length_a   1.000
_cell.length_b   1.000
_cell.length_c   1.000
_cell.angle_alpha   90.00
_cell.angle_beta   90.00
_cell.angle_gamma   90.00
#
_symmetry.space_group_name_H-M   'P 1'
#
loop_
_entity.id
_entity.type
_entity.pdbx_description
1 polymer ?
#
loop_
_entity_poly.entity_id
_entity_poly.type
_entity_poly.pdbx_seq_one_letter_code
_entity_poly.pdbx_strand_id
1 'polypeptide(L)' 'MAEPLPPADRPGWPAMFTPPAELLQWLNRQRPADKAGQKAVLTIRWLISAELDRTAPDPPPRAITHFTPDDGPGAQ' A
#
# COMPACT_ATOMS: atom_id res chain seq x y z
N MET A 1 -16.11 -6.48 27.77
CA MET A 1 -15.02 -7.46 27.56
C MET A 1 -13.98 -6.78 26.67
N ALA A 2 -13.04 -6.08 27.27
CA ALA A 2 -11.77 -5.69 26.65
C ALA A 2 -10.78 -6.80 27.06
N GLU A 3 -9.91 -7.38 26.25
CA GLU A 3 -9.20 -6.93 25.06
C GLU A 3 -8.50 -8.18 24.45
N PRO A 4 -7.79 -8.05 23.32
CA PRO A 4 -6.34 -8.04 23.50
C PRO A 4 -5.70 -6.93 22.67
N LEU A 5 -5.32 -5.81 23.32
CA LEU A 5 -4.27 -4.97 22.74
C LEU A 5 -3.01 -5.85 22.62
N PRO A 6 -2.39 -5.92 21.43
CA PRO A 6 -1.13 -6.63 21.29
C PRO A 6 -0.09 -5.98 22.21
N PRO A 7 0.79 -6.78 22.84
CA PRO A 7 1.76 -6.26 23.79
C PRO A 7 2.69 -5.30 23.06
N ALA A 8 2.53 -4.01 23.34
CA ALA A 8 3.36 -2.91 22.82
C ALA A 8 4.85 -3.02 23.21
N ASP A 9 5.23 -4.07 23.93
CA ASP A 9 6.52 -4.26 24.58
C ASP A 9 7.40 -5.35 23.93
N ARG A 10 7.02 -5.90 22.75
CA ARG A 10 7.91 -6.84 22.04
C ARG A 10 8.97 -6.09 21.24
N PRO A 11 10.28 -6.25 21.56
CA PRO A 11 11.35 -5.73 20.71
C PRO A 11 11.23 -6.36 19.31
N GLY A 12 10.91 -5.54 18.32
CA GLY A 12 10.67 -5.95 16.93
C GLY A 12 9.25 -5.76 16.42
N TRP A 13 8.27 -5.44 17.28
CA TRP A 13 6.96 -4.95 16.83
C TRP A 13 7.06 -3.45 16.61
N PRO A 14 6.63 -2.90 15.45
CA PRO A 14 6.57 -1.46 15.30
C PRO A 14 5.42 -0.95 16.17
N ALA A 15 5.78 -0.39 17.31
CA ALA A 15 4.87 0.28 18.22
C ALA A 15 4.32 1.53 17.53
N MET A 16 3.02 1.80 17.70
CA MET A 16 2.31 2.98 17.21
C MET A 16 2.06 3.01 15.69
N PHE A 17 0.77 2.94 15.32
CA PHE A 17 0.15 3.28 14.03
C PHE A 17 1.13 3.38 12.84
N THR A 18 1.78 2.26 12.52
CA THR A 18 2.78 2.25 11.46
C THR A 18 2.03 2.27 10.15
N PRO A 19 2.24 3.28 9.28
CA PRO A 19 1.56 3.33 8.00
C PRO A 19 1.83 2.02 7.24
N PRO A 20 0.83 1.48 6.54
CA PRO A 20 0.92 0.14 5.95
C PRO A 20 2.16 -0.04 5.03
N ALA A 21 2.62 1.04 4.40
CA ALA A 21 3.87 1.04 3.62
C ALA A 21 5.13 0.74 4.46
N GLU A 22 5.25 1.28 5.67
CA GLU A 22 6.41 1.04 6.55
C GLU A 22 6.40 -0.40 7.12
N LEU A 23 5.21 -0.91 7.45
CA LEU A 23 5.05 -2.31 7.87
C LEU A 23 5.45 -3.28 6.75
N LEU A 24 5.08 -2.96 5.50
CA LEU A 24 5.50 -3.73 4.32
C LEU A 24 7.03 -3.74 4.16
N GLN A 25 7.70 -2.59 4.36
CA GLN A 25 9.17 -2.53 4.32
C GLN A 25 9.84 -3.32 5.45
N TRP A 26 9.26 -3.32 6.65
CA TRP A 26 9.74 -4.14 7.74
C TRP A 26 9.59 -5.64 7.45
N LEU A 27 8.45 -6.08 6.91
CA LEU A 27 8.19 -7.47 6.52
C LEU A 27 9.15 -7.95 5.43
N ASN A 28 9.48 -7.11 4.44
CA ASN A 28 10.43 -7.45 3.37
C ASN A 28 11.86 -7.70 3.89
N ARG A 29 12.19 -7.18 5.08
CA ARG A 29 13.48 -7.43 5.74
C ARG A 29 13.48 -8.69 6.61
N GLN A 30 12.31 -9.30 6.87
CA GLN A 30 12.21 -10.52 7.65
C GLN A 30 12.71 -11.72 6.85
N ARG A 31 13.52 -12.57 7.50
CA ARG A 31 13.93 -13.88 6.97
C ARG A 31 13.58 -14.98 7.97
N PRO A 32 12.33 -15.49 7.95
CA PRO A 32 11.92 -16.55 8.85
C PRO A 32 12.67 -17.84 8.53
N ALA A 33 13.22 -18.49 9.56
CA ALA A 33 13.95 -19.75 9.40
C ALA A 33 13.03 -20.95 9.12
N ASP A 34 11.75 -20.85 9.47
CA ASP A 34 10.76 -21.93 9.32
C ASP A 34 9.66 -21.60 8.29
N LYS A 35 9.05 -22.66 7.71
CA LYS A 35 7.98 -22.55 6.71
C LYS A 35 6.73 -21.85 7.25
N ALA A 36 6.37 -22.05 8.51
CA ALA A 36 5.22 -21.37 9.13
C ALA A 36 5.46 -19.85 9.22
N GLY A 37 6.68 -19.45 9.60
CA GLY A 37 7.08 -18.04 9.63
C GLY A 37 7.08 -17.41 8.23
N GLN A 38 7.58 -18.13 7.22
CA GLN A 38 7.53 -17.67 5.83
C GLN A 38 6.09 -17.47 5.35
N LYS A 39 5.21 -18.43 5.64
CA LYS A 39 3.78 -18.33 5.31
C LYS A 39 3.14 -17.12 6.00
N ALA A 40 3.42 -16.91 7.28
CA ALA A 40 2.90 -15.77 8.02
C ALA A 40 3.34 -14.42 7.40
N VAL A 41 4.63 -14.28 7.07
CA VAL A 41 5.15 -13.06 6.42
C VAL A 41 4.46 -12.81 5.07
N LEU A 42 4.27 -13.85 4.26
CA LEU A 42 3.59 -13.73 2.97
C LEU A 42 2.12 -13.35 3.12
N THR A 43 1.40 -13.95 4.09
CA THR A 43 0.00 -13.62 4.35
C THR A 43 -0.17 -12.18 4.83
N ILE A 44 0.66 -11.73 5.78
CA ILE A 44 0.61 -10.36 6.28
C ILE A 44 0.97 -9.36 5.17
N ARG A 45 2.00 -9.67 4.37
CA ARG A 45 2.38 -8.88 3.20
C ARG A 45 1.23 -8.72 2.21
N TRP A 46 0.51 -9.81 1.92
CA TRP A 46 -0.64 -9.78 1.02
C TRP A 46 -1.77 -8.89 1.54
N LEU A 47 -2.13 -9.01 2.82
CA LEU A 47 -3.17 -8.20 3.45
C LEU A 47 -2.85 -6.71 3.40
N ILE A 48 -1.61 -6.34 3.71
CA ILE A 48 -1.15 -4.94 3.70
C ILE A 48 -1.17 -4.37 2.27
N SER A 49 -0.70 -5.14 1.29
CA SER A 49 -0.74 -4.71 -0.12
C SER A 49 -2.17 -4.47 -0.59
N ALA A 50 -3.12 -5.32 -0.19
CA ALA A 50 -4.53 -5.16 -0.54
C ALA A 50 -5.13 -3.89 0.09
N GLU A 51 -4.74 -3.56 1.33
CA GLU A 51 -5.20 -2.33 1.99
C GLU A 51 -4.59 -1.07 1.35
N LEU A 52 -3.30 -1.12 0.97
CA LEU A 52 -2.64 -0.03 0.25
C LEU A 52 -3.31 0.23 -1.10
N ASP A 53 -3.67 -0.82 -1.82
CA ASP A 53 -4.39 -0.72 -3.09
C ASP A 53 -5.79 -0.10 -2.90
N ARG A 54 -6.53 -0.56 -1.89
CA ARG A 54 -7.86 -0.03 -1.54
C ARG A 54 -7.83 1.46 -1.16
N THR A 55 -6.77 1.91 -0.51
CA THR A 55 -6.61 3.28 -0.01
C THR A 55 -5.85 4.18 -0.98
N ALA A 56 -5.37 3.64 -2.10
CA ALA A 56 -4.65 4.42 -3.10
C ALA A 56 -5.60 5.46 -3.74
N PRO A 57 -5.15 6.72 -3.93
CA PRO A 57 -5.94 7.68 -4.67
C PRO A 57 -6.11 7.21 -6.11
N ASP A 58 -7.29 7.45 -6.68
CA ASP A 58 -7.56 7.16 -8.09
C ASP A 58 -6.51 7.87 -8.96
N PRO A 59 -5.92 7.20 -9.96
CA PRO A 59 -5.00 7.86 -10.87
C PRO A 59 -5.72 9.05 -11.52
N PRO A 60 -5.02 10.18 -11.74
CA PRO A 60 -5.65 11.31 -12.43
C PRO A 60 -6.20 10.83 -13.77
N PRO A 61 -7.39 11.30 -14.19
CA PRO A 61 -7.93 10.94 -15.48
C PRO A 61 -6.87 11.24 -16.53
N ARG A 62 -6.54 10.25 -17.34
CA ARG A 62 -5.64 10.46 -18.47
C ARG A 62 -6.25 11.57 -19.30
N ALA A 63 -5.62 12.74 -19.30
CA ALA A 63 -6.05 13.83 -20.16
C ALA A 63 -5.92 13.33 -21.60
N ILE A 64 -7.04 12.92 -22.19
CA ILE A 64 -7.13 12.77 -23.62
C ILE A 64 -7.10 14.20 -24.11
N THR A 65 -5.93 14.67 -24.54
CA THR A 65 -5.79 15.93 -25.25
C THR A 65 -6.54 15.76 -26.57
N HIS A 66 -7.86 15.98 -26.55
CA HIS A 66 -8.60 16.21 -27.77
C HIS A 66 -8.03 17.50 -28.35
N PHE A 67 -7.12 17.35 -29.32
CA PHE A 67 -6.85 18.42 -30.27
C PHE A 67 -8.17 18.69 -30.99
N THR A 68 -8.88 19.72 -30.55
CA THR A 68 -9.86 20.37 -31.40
C THR A 68 -9.03 21.19 -32.39
N PRO A 69 -8.99 20.85 -33.69
CA PRO A 69 -8.46 21.79 -34.66
C PRO A 69 -9.33 23.04 -34.56
N ASP A 70 -8.72 24.15 -34.17
CA ASP A 70 -9.29 25.48 -34.31
C ASP A 70 -9.34 25.75 -35.82
N ASP A 71 -10.44 25.35 -36.46
CA ASP A 71 -10.77 25.82 -37.82
C ASP A 71 -11.24 27.26 -37.67
N GLY A 72 -10.29 28.14 -37.34
CA GLY A 72 -10.50 29.57 -37.30
C GLY A 72 -10.93 30.06 -38.69
N PRO A 73 -11.85 31.02 -38.81
CA PRO A 73 -12.24 31.60 -40.08
C PRO A 73 -11.07 32.43 -40.63
N GLY A 74 -10.13 31.77 -41.28
CA GLY A 74 -8.86 32.37 -41.73
C GLY A 74 -8.20 31.69 -42.92
N ALA A 75 -8.86 30.73 -43.58
CA ALA A 75 -8.46 30.29 -44.91
C ALA A 75 -9.11 31.22 -45.95
N GLN A 76 -8.44 32.35 -46.21
CA GLN A 76 -8.62 33.12 -47.45
C GLN A 76 -7.76 32.50 -48.55
#